data_AF-A0A969TDM2-F1
#
_entry.id   AF-A0A969TDM2-F1
#
_cell.length_a   1.000
_cell.length_b   1.000
_cell.length_c   1.000
_cell.angle_alpha   90.00
_cell.angle_beta   90.00
_cell.angle_gamma   90.00
#
_symmetry.space_group_name_H-M   'P 1'
#
loop_
_entity.id
_entity.type
_entity.pdbx_description
1 polymer ?
#
loop_
_entity_poly.entity_id
_entity_poly.type
_entity_poly.pdbx_seq_one_letter_code
_entity_poly.pdbx_strand_id
1 'polypeptide(L)'
;MKEPSKRDVLLVELERERSVRRTASLLSAKRSRIRDELDRLISHLSLLVSIPRRTAEDPQPESDILIEAARRIDDPVFTELVIQLIQERHV
;
A
#
# COMPACT_ATOMS: atom_id res chain seq x y z
N MET A 1 -15.68 -39.64 -26.88
CA MET A 1 -14.76 -38.74 -26.14
C MET A 1 -13.96 -39.58 -25.17
N LYS A 2 -12.63 -39.47 -25.14
CA LYS A 2 -11.80 -40.11 -24.10
C LYS A 2 -11.85 -39.19 -22.88
N GLU A 3 -12.33 -39.71 -21.75
CA GLU A 3 -12.27 -38.98 -20.48
C GLU A 3 -10.79 -38.71 -20.12
N PRO A 4 -10.47 -37.49 -19.66
CA PRO A 4 -9.13 -37.17 -19.21
C PRO A 4 -8.76 -38.08 -18.03
N SER A 5 -7.54 -38.60 -18.02
CA SER A 5 -7.11 -39.46 -16.92
C SER A 5 -7.05 -38.62 -15.64
N LYS A 6 -7.32 -39.23 -14.48
CA LYS A 6 -7.21 -38.56 -13.17
C LYS A 6 -5.83 -37.90 -12.97
N ARG A 7 -4.78 -38.44 -13.59
CA ARG A 7 -3.43 -37.87 -13.59
C ARG A 7 -3.36 -36.55 -14.36
N ASP A 8 -4.06 -36.44 -15.48
CA ASP A 8 -4.09 -35.22 -16.29
C ASP A 8 -4.80 -34.07 -15.56
N VAL A 9 -5.89 -34.38 -14.84
CA VAL A 9 -6.60 -33.40 -14.01
C VAL A 9 -5.70 -32.84 -12.90
N LEU A 10 -4.99 -33.73 -12.17
CA LEU A 10 -4.10 -33.32 -11.08
C LEU A 10 -2.90 -32.50 -11.57
N LEU A 11 -2.39 -32.78 -12.78
CA LEU A 11 -1.32 -31.99 -13.38
C LEU A 11 -1.78 -30.58 -13.71
N VAL A 12 -2.97 -30.43 -14.29
CA VAL A 12 -3.57 -29.11 -14.58
C VAL A 12 -3.80 -28.30 -13.30
N GLU A 13 -4.30 -28.94 -12.24
CA GLU A 13 -4.49 -28.27 -10.94
C GLU A 13 -3.15 -27.83 -10.32
N LEU A 14 -2.12 -28.68 -10.39
CA LEU A 14 -0.79 -28.35 -9.89
C LEU A 14 -0.16 -27.19 -10.67
N GLU A 15 -0.31 -27.15 -11.98
CA GLU A 15 0.16 -26.05 -12.83
C GLU A 15 -0.56 -24.74 -12.50
N ARG A 16 -1.88 -24.81 -12.32
CA ARG A 16 -2.69 -23.66 -11.88
C ARG A 16 -2.22 -23.14 -10.53
N GLU A 17 -2.04 -24.01 -9.54
CA GLU A 17 -1.57 -23.64 -8.21
C GLU A 17 -0.18 -23.00 -8.25
N ARG A 18 0.75 -23.58 -9.02
CA ARG A 18 2.09 -22.98 -9.25
C ARG A 18 2.00 -21.60 -9.89
N SER A 19 1.10 -21.44 -10.86
CA SER A 19 0.86 -20.15 -11.53
C SER A 19 0.35 -19.11 -10.53
N VAL A 20 -0.67 -19.47 -9.73
CA VAL A 20 -1.23 -18.60 -8.69
C VAL A 20 -0.18 -18.19 -7.68
N ARG A 21 0.64 -19.13 -7.18
CA ARG A 21 1.73 -18.82 -6.23
C ARG A 21 2.77 -17.86 -6.79
N ARG A 22 3.17 -18.04 -8.06
CA ARG A 22 4.11 -17.12 -8.73
C ARG A 22 3.52 -15.72 -8.84
N THR A 23 2.27 -15.63 -9.28
CA THR A 23 1.57 -14.35 -9.41
C THR A 23 1.42 -13.67 -8.04
N ALA A 24 1.00 -14.40 -7.01
CA ALA A 24 0.87 -13.88 -5.65
C ALA A 24 2.21 -13.37 -5.10
N SER A 25 3.30 -14.10 -5.34
CA SER A 25 4.65 -13.68 -4.94
C SER A 25 5.07 -12.38 -5.63
N LEU A 26 4.80 -12.26 -6.93
CA LEU A 26 5.09 -11.04 -7.70
C LEU A 26 4.26 -9.85 -7.22
N LEU A 27 2.96 -10.05 -7.00
CA LEU A 27 2.06 -9.03 -6.46
C LEU A 27 2.49 -8.58 -5.07
N SER A 28 2.89 -9.51 -4.20
CA SER A 28 3.41 -9.21 -2.87
C SER A 28 4.68 -8.35 -2.94
N ALA A 29 5.65 -8.72 -3.79
CA ALA A 29 6.86 -7.94 -4.00
C ALA A 29 6.56 -6.54 -4.55
N LYS A 30 5.62 -6.41 -5.50
CA LYS A 30 5.18 -5.11 -6.01
C LYS A 30 4.49 -4.27 -4.95
N ARG A 31 3.60 -4.86 -4.16
CA ARG A 31 2.92 -4.18 -3.04
C ARG A 31 3.93 -3.64 -2.03
N SER A 32 4.94 -4.43 -1.67
CA SER A 32 6.01 -3.99 -0.77
C SER A 32 6.73 -2.77 -1.33
N ARG A 33 7.15 -2.82 -2.60
CA ARG A 33 7.85 -1.70 -3.24
C ARG A 33 6.99 -0.44 -3.31
N ILE A 34 5.71 -0.56 -3.63
CA ILE A 34 4.78 0.58 -3.64
C ILE A 34 4.68 1.20 -2.24
N ARG A 35 4.57 0.39 -1.19
CA ARG A 35 4.58 0.90 0.20
C ARG A 35 5.89 1.64 0.50
N ASP A 36 7.04 1.09 0.13
CA ASP A 36 8.34 1.75 0.35
C ASP A 36 8.45 3.10 -0.39
N GLU A 37 7.92 3.18 -1.62
CA GLU A 37 7.90 4.41 -2.41
C GLU A 37 6.97 5.47 -1.79
N LEU A 38 5.80 5.06 -1.29
CA LEU A 38 4.86 5.94 -0.59
C LEU A 38 5.40 6.40 0.76
N ASP A 39 6.08 5.53 1.49
CA ASP A 39 6.74 5.84 2.75
C ASP A 39 7.81 6.93 2.56
N ARG A 40 8.63 6.80 1.51
CA ARG A 40 9.57 7.86 1.10
C ARG A 40 8.88 9.15 0.70
N LEU A 41 7.79 9.07 -0.07
CA LEU A 41 7.00 10.24 -0.45
C LEU A 41 6.50 10.98 0.80
N ILE A 42 5.90 10.28 1.76
CA ILE A 42 5.43 10.86 3.03
C ILE A 42 6.59 11.56 3.75
N SER A 43 7.78 10.95 3.77
CA SER A 43 9.00 11.54 4.37
C SER A 43 9.52 12.78 3.65
N HIS A 44 9.22 12.94 2.37
CA HIS A 44 9.53 14.17 1.64
C HIS A 44 8.46 15.23 1.86
N LEU A 45 7.19 14.83 1.90
CA LEU A 45 6.08 15.74 2.18
C LEU A 45 6.18 16.32 3.59
N SER A 46 6.62 15.55 4.58
CA SER A 46 6.89 16.04 5.95
C SER A 46 7.87 17.23 5.97
N LEU A 47 8.88 17.20 5.09
CA LEU A 47 9.82 18.32 4.95
C LEU A 47 9.13 19.58 4.39
N LEU A 48 8.15 19.43 3.50
CA LEU A 48 7.38 20.52 2.91
C LEU A 48 6.34 21.09 3.89
N VAL A 49 5.78 20.23 4.75
CA VAL A 49 4.82 20.60 5.80
C VAL A 49 5.55 21.13 7.04
N SER A 50 6.77 21.67 6.91
CA SER A 50 7.48 22.38 7.98
C SER A 50 6.72 23.64 8.39
N ILE A 51 5.69 23.46 9.22
CA ILE A 51 4.98 24.55 9.90
C ILE A 51 5.97 25.18 10.88
N PRO A 52 6.08 26.52 10.92
CA PRO A 52 6.86 27.21 11.94
C PRO A 52 6.43 26.71 13.32
N ARG A 53 7.39 26.09 14.02
CA ARG A 53 7.36 25.63 15.42
C ARG A 53 6.11 26.02 16.21
N ARG A 54 5.32 25.00 16.56
CA ARG A 54 4.48 24.87 17.77
C ARG A 54 4.39 26.18 18.57
N THR A 55 3.44 27.04 18.23
CA THR A 55 2.91 27.96 19.24
C THR A 55 2.06 27.13 20.20
N ALA A 56 2.06 27.48 21.48
CA ALA A 56 1.33 26.73 22.51
C ALA A 56 -0.20 26.71 22.31
N GLU A 57 -0.70 27.43 21.30
CA GLU A 57 -2.11 27.70 21.06
C GLU A 57 -2.74 26.77 20.01
N ASP A 58 -1.96 26.09 19.16
CA ASP A 58 -2.52 25.15 18.17
C ASP A 58 -1.54 24.01 17.84
N PRO A 59 -1.59 22.89 18.58
CA PRO A 59 -0.72 21.75 18.37
C PRO A 59 -1.28 20.85 17.28
N GLN A 60 -1.64 21.37 16.10
CA GLN A 60 -2.10 20.50 15.03
C GLN A 60 -0.92 19.61 14.57
N PRO A 61 -0.99 18.28 14.76
CA PRO A 61 0.10 17.41 14.41
C PRO A 61 0.29 17.39 12.89
N GLU A 62 1.55 17.32 12.45
CA GLU A 62 1.93 17.25 11.04
C GLU A 62 1.17 16.17 10.25
N SER A 63 0.82 15.07 10.92
CA SER A 63 -0.05 14.01 10.40
C SER A 63 -1.38 14.53 9.89
N ASP A 64 -2.01 15.48 10.57
CA ASP A 64 -3.35 15.95 10.24
C ASP A 64 -3.36 16.73 8.93
N ILE A 65 -2.30 17.49 8.66
CA ILE A 65 -2.16 18.23 7.40
C ILE A 65 -1.89 17.27 6.25
N LEU A 66 -1.05 16.25 6.46
CA LEU A 66 -0.82 15.22 5.44
C LEU A 66 -2.10 14.41 5.15
N ILE A 67 -2.89 14.08 6.17
CA ILE A 67 -4.18 13.40 6.03
C ILE A 67 -5.17 14.28 5.26
N GLU A 68 -5.27 15.56 5.62
CA GLU A 68 -6.15 16.51 4.94
C GLU A 68 -5.73 16.73 3.48
N ALA A 69 -4.42 16.82 3.20
CA ALA A 69 -3.90 16.90 1.85
C ALA A 69 -4.24 15.63 1.04
N ALA A 70 -4.08 14.44 1.62
CA ALA A 70 -4.43 13.18 0.96
C ALA A 70 -5.92 13.13 0.56
N ARG A 71 -6.81 13.56 1.46
CA ARG A 71 -8.27 13.60 1.21
C ARG A 71 -8.70 14.48 0.04
N ARG A 72 -7.84 15.42 -0.40
CA ARG A 72 -8.13 16.35 -1.52
C ARG A 72 -7.72 15.80 -2.89
N ILE A 73 -7.10 14.62 -2.97
CA ILE A 73 -6.61 14.02 -4.22
C ILE A 73 -7.74 13.37 -5.04
N ASP A 74 -8.95 13.23 -4.47
CA ASP A 74 -10.13 12.62 -5.11
C ASP A 74 -9.88 11.17 -5.60
N ASP A 75 -8.99 10.46 -4.91
CA ASP A 75 -8.76 9.02 -5.08
C ASP A 75 -8.94 8.33 -3.71
N PRO A 76 -10.09 7.70 -3.44
CA PRO A 76 -10.38 7.08 -2.15
C PRO A 76 -9.39 5.96 -1.79
N VAL A 77 -8.97 5.14 -2.76
CA VAL A 77 -8.10 3.98 -2.51
C VAL A 77 -6.69 4.45 -2.17
N PHE A 78 -6.18 5.42 -2.93
CA PHE A 78 -4.88 6.01 -2.65
C PHE A 78 -4.90 6.77 -1.31
N THR A 79 -5.97 7.51 -1.03
CA THR A 79 -6.16 8.24 0.22
C THR A 79 -6.09 7.32 1.43
N GLU A 80 -6.84 6.22 1.42
CA GLU A 80 -6.82 5.23 2.50
C GLU A 80 -5.43 4.64 2.71
N LEU A 81 -4.73 4.28 1.63
CA LEU A 81 -3.39 3.73 1.69
C LEU A 81 -2.38 4.71 2.32
N VAL A 82 -2.45 5.98 1.93
CA VAL A 82 -1.57 7.04 2.47
C VAL A 82 -1.90 7.31 3.94
N ILE A 83 -3.17 7.43 4.30
CA ILE A 83 -3.61 7.64 5.69
C ILE A 83 -3.13 6.49 6.58
N GLN A 84 -3.28 5.24 6.13
CA GLN A 84 -2.81 4.07 6.87
C GLN A 84 -1.29 4.15 7.12
N LEU A 85 -0.50 4.49 6.10
CA LEU A 85 0.96 4.61 6.24
C LEU A 85 1.37 5.75 7.18
N ILE A 86 0.67 6.90 7.14
CA ILE A 86 0.89 8.00 8.08
C ILE A 86 0.63 7.53 9.51
N GLN A 87 -0.49 6.84 9.75
CA GLN A 87 -0.86 6.36 11.08
C GLN A 87 0.11 5.29 11.61
N GLU A 88 0.56 4.35 10.77
CA GLU A 88 1.53 3.32 11.15
C GLU A 88 2.88 3.90 11.61
N ARG A 89 3.26 5.09 11.15
CA ARG A 89 4.49 5.79 11.57
C ARG A 89 4.40 6.43 12.95
N HIS A 90 3.20 6.62 13.49
CA HIS A 90 2.96 7.27 14.79
C HIS A 90 2.68 6.28 15.93
N VAL A 91 2.73 4.97 15.66
CA VAL A 91 2.68 3.88 16.67
C VAL A 91 4.10 3.54 17.12
#